data_AF-A0A2V6I8U9-F1
#
_entry.id   AF-A0A2V6I8U9-F1
#
_cell.length_a   1.000
_cell.length_b   1.000
_cell.length_c   1.000
_cell.angle_alpha   90.00
_cell.angle_beta   90.00
_cell.angle_gamma   90.00
#
_symmetry.space_group_name_H-M   'P 1'
#
loop_
_entity.id
_entity.type
_entity.pdbx_description
1 polymer ?
#
loop_
_entity_poly.entity_id
_entity_poly.type
_entity_poly.pdbx_seq_one_letter_code
_entity_poly.pdbx_strand_id
1 'polypeptide(L)'
;MKRLHWLDISKGLAILFVVYFHFFRTVFEHYQLPPADWSGLVAGAMSILRGAWWQISGLGFHAVGAFIILSGWTLMQSTMGRAESGHVAWGAWYGARFVRLYPMYWVAHIVYLVSPFVARLEPVDGRIILSLLGLRFIDISMNFMYLNAAWWYFSMLIQFYLIFPLL
;
A
#
# COMPACT_ATOMS: atom_id res chain seq x y z
N MET A 1 -0.16 -14.87 24.09
CA MET A 1 -1.01 -15.18 22.92
C MET A 1 -0.21 -15.91 21.86
N LYS A 2 -0.75 -16.96 21.24
CA LYS A 2 -0.08 -17.66 20.12
C LYS A 2 -0.11 -16.80 18.86
N ARG A 3 0.99 -16.78 18.10
CA ARG A 3 1.10 -16.06 16.83
C ARG A 3 0.11 -16.65 15.81
N LEU A 4 -0.73 -15.80 15.21
CA LEU A 4 -1.69 -16.21 14.19
C LEU A 4 -1.00 -16.27 12.82
N HIS A 5 -0.47 -17.44 12.46
CA HIS A 5 0.26 -17.64 11.21
C HIS A 5 -0.56 -17.29 9.95
N TRP A 6 -1.86 -17.57 9.95
CA TRP A 6 -2.74 -17.25 8.83
C TRP A 6 -2.74 -15.75 8.51
N LEU A 7 -2.63 -14.90 9.52
CA LEU A 7 -2.69 -13.45 9.32
C LEU A 7 -1.41 -12.90 8.70
N ASP A 8 -0.25 -13.45 9.09
CA ASP A 8 1.02 -13.13 8.45
C ASP A 8 1.03 -13.58 6.98
N ILE A 9 0.48 -14.77 6.70
CA ILE A 9 0.32 -15.29 5.34
C ILE A 9 -0.60 -14.37 4.52
N SER A 10 -1.77 -14.00 5.05
CA SER A 10 -2.71 -13.12 4.35
C SER A 10 -2.13 -11.75 4.03
N LYS A 11 -1.36 -11.16 4.95
CA LYS A 11 -0.64 -9.90 4.70
C LYS A 11 0.45 -10.06 3.64
N GLY A 12 1.19 -11.18 3.68
CA GLY A 12 2.17 -11.55 2.67
C GLY A 12 1.54 -11.68 1.27
N LEU A 13 0.42 -12.40 1.17
CA LEU A 13 -0.32 -12.53 -0.08
C LEU A 13 -0.85 -11.18 -0.57
N ALA A 14 -1.38 -10.34 0.33
CA ALA A 14 -1.87 -9.02 -0.03
C ALA A 14 -0.75 -8.14 -0.61
N ILE A 15 0.43 -8.09 0.02
CA ILE A 15 1.55 -7.27 -0.50
C ILE A 15 2.09 -7.82 -1.83
N LEU A 16 2.17 -9.15 -1.99
CA LEU A 16 2.57 -9.76 -3.26
C LEU A 16 1.57 -9.43 -4.37
N PHE A 17 0.28 -9.41 -4.06
CA PHE A 17 -0.75 -9.06 -5.03
C PHE A 17 -0.71 -7.57 -5.41
N VAL A 18 -0.34 -6.67 -4.49
CA VAL A 18 -0.08 -5.25 -4.79
C VAL A 18 1.11 -5.09 -5.74
N VAL A 19 2.21 -5.82 -5.50
CA VAL A 19 3.37 -5.82 -6.41
C VAL A 19 2.97 -6.33 -7.78
N TYR A 20 2.26 -7.46 -7.83
CA TYR A 20 1.73 -8.04 -9.06
C TYR A 20 0.82 -7.05 -9.80
N PHE A 21 -0.07 -6.34 -9.09
CA PHE A 21 -0.95 -5.33 -9.65
C PHE A 21 -0.21 -4.19 -10.33
N HIS A 22 0.82 -3.65 -9.66
CA HIS A 22 1.62 -2.57 -10.25
C HIS A 22 2.38 -3.06 -11.49
N PHE A 23 2.96 -4.26 -11.46
CA PHE A 23 3.55 -4.87 -12.64
C PHE A 23 2.53 -5.02 -13.78
N PHE A 24 1.35 -5.56 -13.47
CA PHE A 24 0.27 -5.77 -14.43
C PHE A 24 -0.18 -4.45 -15.07
N ARG A 25 -0.42 -3.40 -14.27
CA ARG A 25 -0.83 -2.09 -14.77
C ARG A 25 0.24 -1.43 -15.64
N THR A 26 1.52 -1.63 -15.33
CA THR A 26 2.62 -1.10 -16.14
C THR A 26 2.80 -1.88 -17.45
N VAL A 27 2.81 -3.21 -17.41
CA VAL A 27 3.06 -4.04 -18.60
C VAL A 27 1.87 -4.05 -19.55
N PHE A 28 0.65 -4.03 -19.03
CA PHE A 28 -0.58 -4.15 -19.81
C PHE A 28 -1.34 -2.82 -19.93
N GLU A 29 -0.70 -1.67 -19.72
CA GLU A 29 -1.33 -0.34 -19.76
C GLU A 29 -2.13 -0.12 -21.06
N HIS A 30 -1.58 -0.54 -22.19
CA HIS A 30 -2.18 -0.39 -23.52
C HIS A 30 -2.78 -1.68 -24.08
N TYR A 31 -2.82 -2.75 -23.27
CA TYR A 31 -3.33 -4.03 -23.73
C TYR A 31 -4.86 -4.01 -23.79
N GLN A 32 -5.40 -4.45 -24.91
CA GLN A 32 -6.83 -4.66 -25.09
C GLN A 32 -7.11 -6.16 -25.14
N LEU A 33 -8.05 -6.61 -24.29
CA LEU A 33 -8.52 -7.98 -24.33
C LEU A 33 -9.14 -8.28 -25.70
N PRO A 34 -8.76 -9.40 -26.35
CA PRO A 34 -9.43 -9.87 -27.54
C PRO A 34 -10.93 -10.11 -27.28
N PRO A 35 -11.79 -9.98 -28.30
CA PRO A 35 -13.20 -10.36 -28.20
C PRO A 35 -13.35 -11.81 -27.74
N ALA A 36 -14.43 -12.10 -27.04
CA ALA A 36 -14.72 -13.47 -26.63
C ALA A 36 -14.98 -14.36 -27.86
N ASP A 37 -14.29 -15.48 -27.92
CA ASP A 37 -14.44 -16.50 -28.96
C ASP A 37 -15.22 -17.70 -28.41
N TRP A 38 -16.35 -17.98 -29.03
CA TRP A 38 -17.29 -19.05 -28.66
C TRP A 38 -17.38 -20.15 -29.72
N SER A 39 -16.44 -20.18 -30.68
CA SER A 39 -16.42 -21.14 -31.79
C SER A 39 -16.30 -22.61 -31.37
N GLY A 40 -15.85 -22.87 -30.14
CA GLY A 40 -15.78 -24.20 -29.57
C GLY A 40 -15.45 -24.20 -28.08
N LEU A 41 -15.46 -25.39 -27.47
CA LEU A 41 -15.28 -25.54 -26.02
C LEU A 41 -13.91 -25.00 -25.55
N VAL A 42 -12.84 -25.27 -26.30
CA VAL A 42 -11.49 -24.79 -25.96
C VAL A 42 -11.38 -23.28 -26.10
N ALA A 43 -11.92 -22.71 -27.18
CA ALA A 43 -11.92 -21.26 -27.42
C ALA A 43 -12.74 -20.51 -26.35
N GLY A 44 -13.92 -21.04 -26.00
CA GLY A 44 -14.76 -20.51 -24.94
C GLY A 44 -14.08 -20.56 -23.57
N ALA A 45 -13.46 -21.69 -23.23
CA ALA A 45 -12.69 -21.83 -21.99
C ALA A 45 -11.53 -20.82 -21.91
N MET A 46 -10.80 -20.62 -23.00
CA MET A 46 -9.73 -19.62 -23.06
C MET A 46 -10.25 -18.19 -22.92
N SER A 47 -11.39 -17.88 -23.52
CA SER A 47 -12.05 -16.57 -23.38
C SER A 47 -12.42 -16.29 -21.92
N ILE A 48 -12.99 -17.28 -21.23
CA ILE A 48 -13.33 -17.19 -19.80
C ILE A 48 -12.07 -17.00 -18.95
N LEU A 49 -11.04 -17.81 -19.16
CA LEU A 49 -9.80 -17.73 -18.38
C LEU A 49 -9.09 -16.38 -18.56
N ARG A 50 -9.04 -15.84 -19.78
CA ARG A 50 -8.49 -14.50 -20.06
C ARG A 50 -9.29 -13.40 -19.38
N GLY A 51 -10.62 -13.46 -19.46
CA GLY A 51 -11.51 -12.50 -18.82
C GLY A 51 -11.37 -12.53 -17.30
N ALA A 52 -11.41 -13.72 -16.70
CA ALA A 52 -11.22 -13.92 -15.27
C ALA A 52 -9.84 -13.42 -14.81
N TRP A 53 -8.77 -13.76 -15.54
CA TRP A 53 -7.43 -13.27 -15.25
C TRP A 53 -7.34 -11.75 -15.24
N TRP A 54 -7.92 -11.10 -16.24
CA TRP A 54 -7.94 -9.64 -16.34
C TRP A 54 -8.67 -8.99 -15.16
N GLN A 55 -9.86 -9.50 -14.83
CA GLN A 55 -10.65 -8.98 -13.72
C GLN A 55 -9.93 -9.19 -12.38
N ILE A 56 -9.45 -10.40 -12.11
CA ILE A 56 -8.69 -10.72 -10.89
C ILE A 56 -7.48 -9.80 -10.80
N SER A 57 -6.72 -9.65 -11.89
CA SER A 57 -5.56 -8.77 -11.90
C SER A 57 -5.91 -7.32 -11.58
N GLY A 58 -7.06 -6.83 -12.06
CA GLY A 58 -7.58 -5.51 -11.72
C GLY A 58 -7.96 -5.33 -10.24
N LEU A 59 -8.33 -6.40 -9.53
CA LEU A 59 -8.69 -6.35 -8.10
C LEU A 59 -7.51 -6.06 -7.18
N GLY A 60 -6.27 -6.04 -7.68
CA GLY A 60 -5.09 -5.78 -6.88
C GLY A 60 -5.08 -4.42 -6.18
N PHE A 61 -5.85 -3.45 -6.67
CA PHE A 61 -6.12 -2.21 -5.95
C PHE A 61 -6.73 -2.45 -4.54
N HIS A 62 -7.64 -3.42 -4.41
CA HIS A 62 -8.30 -3.75 -3.14
C HIS A 62 -7.37 -4.46 -2.14
N ALA A 63 -6.27 -5.08 -2.61
CA ALA A 63 -5.33 -5.73 -1.72
C ALA A 63 -4.58 -4.76 -0.81
N VAL A 64 -4.42 -3.50 -1.21
CA VAL A 64 -3.92 -2.44 -0.32
C VAL A 64 -4.84 -2.30 0.90
N GLY A 65 -6.16 -2.23 0.67
CA GLY A 65 -7.17 -2.18 1.73
C GLY A 65 -7.14 -3.40 2.64
N ALA A 66 -7.06 -4.60 2.08
CA ALA A 66 -6.94 -5.84 2.85
C ALA A 66 -5.67 -5.83 3.73
N PHE A 67 -4.52 -5.42 3.18
CA PHE A 67 -3.26 -5.32 3.90
C PHE A 67 -3.36 -4.34 5.09
N ILE A 68 -4.02 -3.21 4.90
CA ILE A 68 -4.24 -2.19 5.94
C ILE A 68 -5.08 -2.73 7.07
N ILE A 69 -6.25 -3.30 6.76
CA ILE A 69 -7.21 -3.78 7.75
C ILE A 69 -6.56 -4.88 8.60
N LEU A 70 -5.91 -5.86 7.97
CA LEU A 70 -5.23 -6.94 8.68
C LEU A 70 -4.07 -6.40 9.55
N SER A 71 -3.32 -5.41 9.06
CA SER A 71 -2.25 -4.76 9.83
C SER A 71 -2.81 -3.97 11.01
N GLY A 72 -3.90 -3.25 10.84
CA GLY A 72 -4.61 -2.52 11.88
C GLY A 72 -5.17 -3.44 12.96
N TRP A 73 -5.78 -4.55 12.57
CA TRP A 73 -6.28 -5.57 13.49
C TRP A 73 -5.16 -6.16 14.38
N THR A 74 -4.00 -6.47 13.80
CA THR A 74 -2.85 -6.91 14.62
C THR A 74 -2.37 -5.85 15.59
N LEU A 75 -2.35 -4.59 15.15
CA LEU A 75 -1.94 -3.48 15.99
C LEU A 75 -2.91 -3.33 17.17
N MET A 76 -4.22 -3.40 16.90
CA MET A 76 -5.29 -3.40 17.88
C MET A 76 -5.09 -4.50 18.93
N GLN A 77 -5.06 -5.77 18.52
CA GLN A 77 -4.88 -6.88 19.47
C GLN A 77 -3.60 -6.75 20.30
N SER A 78 -2.49 -6.35 19.67
CA SER A 78 -1.22 -6.18 20.38
C SER A 78 -1.23 -5.03 21.39
N THR A 79 -2.02 -3.98 21.13
CA THR A 79 -2.11 -2.82 22.01
C THR A 79 -3.12 -3.08 23.13
N MET A 80 -4.25 -3.73 22.84
CA MET A 80 -5.23 -4.17 23.85
C MET A 80 -4.60 -5.08 24.90
N GLY A 81 -3.85 -6.11 24.48
CA GLY A 81 -3.17 -6.99 25.43
C GLY A 81 -2.15 -6.26 26.32
N ARG A 82 -1.55 -5.16 25.85
CA ARG A 82 -0.68 -4.30 26.66
C ARG A 82 -1.47 -3.39 27.60
N ALA A 83 -2.62 -2.88 27.15
CA ALA A 83 -3.51 -2.07 27.96
C ALA A 83 -4.06 -2.89 29.14
N GLU A 84 -4.46 -4.14 28.91
CA GLU A 84 -4.91 -5.08 29.95
C GLU A 84 -3.81 -5.38 30.99
N SER A 85 -2.53 -5.36 30.58
CA SER A 85 -1.39 -5.62 31.47
C SER A 85 -0.94 -4.45 32.34
N GLY A 86 -1.61 -3.29 32.26
CA GLY A 86 -1.50 -2.24 33.28
C GLY A 86 -0.72 -0.97 32.93
N HIS A 87 -0.65 -0.57 31.64
CA HIS A 87 -0.51 0.80 31.08
C HIS A 87 0.24 0.74 29.76
N VAL A 88 -0.28 1.40 28.73
CA VAL A 88 0.42 1.53 27.44
C VAL A 88 1.37 2.73 27.52
N ALA A 89 2.68 2.49 27.39
CA ALA A 89 3.67 3.55 27.27
C ALA A 89 3.54 4.24 25.89
N TRP A 90 2.59 5.16 25.76
CA TRP A 90 2.23 5.80 24.48
C TRP A 90 3.41 6.47 23.77
N GLY A 91 4.31 7.13 24.51
CA GLY A 91 5.52 7.74 23.93
C GLY A 91 6.42 6.71 23.22
N ALA A 92 6.71 5.59 23.90
CA ALA A 92 7.46 4.48 23.32
C ALA A 92 6.68 3.78 22.18
N TRP A 93 5.35 3.73 22.30
CA TRP A 93 4.47 3.20 21.27
C TRP A 93 4.63 4.03 19.98
N TYR A 94 4.45 5.35 20.04
CA TYR A 94 4.61 6.25 18.89
C TYR A 94 6.04 6.24 18.34
N GLY A 95 7.06 6.31 19.21
CA GLY A 95 8.46 6.28 18.80
C GLY A 95 8.81 5.03 18.00
N ALA A 96 8.34 3.86 18.42
CA ALA A 96 8.56 2.62 17.67
C ALA A 96 7.92 2.63 16.28
N ARG A 97 6.78 3.30 16.08
CA ARG A 97 6.15 3.43 14.75
C ARG A 97 6.88 4.45 13.90
N PHE A 98 7.29 5.57 14.50
CA PHE A 98 8.07 6.60 13.82
C PHE A 98 9.37 6.03 13.24
N VAL A 99 10.18 5.35 14.07
CA VAL A 99 11.45 4.74 13.64
C VAL A 99 11.24 3.57 12.67
N ARG A 100 10.07 2.92 12.68
CA ARG A 100 9.74 1.88 11.70
C ARG A 100 9.37 2.46 10.34
N LEU A 101 8.67 3.60 10.30
CA LEU A 101 8.11 4.19 9.09
C LEU A 101 9.09 5.10 8.36
N TYR A 102 9.67 6.07 9.07
CA TYR A 102 10.40 7.18 8.47
C TYR A 102 11.72 6.80 7.78
N PRO A 103 12.57 5.90 8.33
CA PRO A 103 13.85 5.60 7.70
C PRO A 103 13.69 5.06 6.27
N MET A 104 12.80 4.10 6.06
CA MET A 104 12.54 3.55 4.73
C MET A 104 11.91 4.59 3.80
N TYR A 105 11.03 5.43 4.32
CA TYR A 105 10.39 6.49 3.54
C TYR A 105 11.40 7.55 3.07
N TRP A 106 12.32 7.96 3.94
CA TRP A 106 13.41 8.86 3.57
C TRP A 106 14.40 8.22 2.60
N VAL A 107 14.73 6.95 2.77
CA VAL A 107 15.52 6.21 1.78
C VAL A 107 14.83 6.22 0.42
N ALA A 108 13.51 6.02 0.36
CA ALA A 108 12.76 6.12 -0.89
C ALA A 108 12.84 7.52 -1.53
N HIS A 109 12.82 8.58 -0.73
CA HIS A 109 13.03 9.96 -1.21
C HIS A 109 14.45 10.16 -1.76
N ILE A 110 15.46 9.70 -1.03
CA ILE A 110 16.86 9.77 -1.47
C ILE A 110 17.01 9.04 -2.80
N VAL A 111 16.53 7.81 -2.91
CA VAL A 111 16.56 7.01 -4.15
C VAL A 111 15.87 7.77 -5.28
N TYR A 112 14.69 8.35 -5.05
CA TYR A 112 13.99 9.16 -6.07
C TYR A 112 14.85 10.35 -6.56
N LEU A 113 15.49 11.07 -5.63
CA LEU A 113 16.27 12.28 -5.92
C LEU A 113 17.61 11.99 -6.62
N VAL A 114 18.28 10.89 -6.28
CA VAL A 114 19.64 10.60 -6.77
C VAL A 114 19.67 9.55 -7.88
N SER A 115 18.69 8.65 -7.94
CA SER A 115 18.71 7.55 -8.90
C SER A 115 18.51 8.06 -10.33
N PRO A 116 19.39 7.70 -11.27
CA PRO A 116 19.20 8.01 -12.69
C PRO A 116 18.13 7.12 -13.35
N PHE A 117 17.68 6.06 -12.66
CA PHE A 117 16.72 5.08 -13.19
C PHE A 117 15.26 5.43 -12.88
N VAL A 118 15.00 6.56 -12.23
CA VAL A 118 13.65 7.00 -11.86
C VAL A 118 13.16 8.04 -12.84
N ALA A 119 12.01 7.77 -13.48
CA ALA A 119 11.33 8.75 -14.31
C ALA A 119 10.75 9.87 -13.41
N ARG A 120 11.25 11.09 -13.59
CA ARG A 120 10.79 12.28 -12.86
C ARG A 120 9.87 13.10 -13.76
N LEU A 121 8.57 12.78 -13.70
CA LEU A 121 7.55 13.46 -14.48
C LEU A 121 7.17 14.83 -13.90
N GLU A 122 7.45 15.05 -12.61
CA GLU A 122 7.11 16.25 -11.88
C GLU A 122 8.37 16.94 -11.33
N PRO A 123 8.48 18.28 -11.36
CA PRO A 123 9.61 18.99 -10.77
C PRO A 123 9.64 18.88 -9.25
N VAL A 124 10.85 18.90 -8.69
CA VAL A 124 11.06 19.03 -7.25
C VAL A 124 10.92 20.49 -6.86
N ASP A 125 9.99 20.80 -5.96
CA ASP A 125 9.68 22.15 -5.49
C ASP A 125 9.46 22.16 -3.97
N GLY A 126 8.96 23.26 -3.40
CA GLY A 126 8.73 23.41 -1.97
C GLY A 126 7.84 22.34 -1.32
N ARG A 127 7.00 21.64 -2.12
CA ARG A 127 6.15 20.53 -1.64
C ARG A 127 6.96 19.33 -1.14
N ILE A 128 8.25 19.24 -1.49
CA ILE A 128 9.12 18.18 -0.99
C ILE A 128 9.21 18.16 0.54
N ILE A 129 9.06 19.30 1.21
CA ILE A 129 9.06 19.37 2.68
C ILE A 129 7.84 18.63 3.24
N LEU A 130 6.65 18.91 2.69
CA LEU A 130 5.42 18.20 3.05
C LEU A 130 5.52 16.72 2.71
N SER A 131 6.14 16.39 1.57
CA SER A 131 6.41 15.01 1.18
C SER A 131 7.28 14.29 2.20
N LEU A 132 8.42 14.86 2.61
CA LEU A 132 9.37 14.25 3.56
C LEU A 132 8.75 14.03 4.95
N LEU A 133 7.83 14.89 5.37
CA LEU A 133 7.05 14.76 6.60
C LEU A 133 5.83 13.82 6.45
N GLY A 134 5.54 13.35 5.25
CA GLY A 134 4.36 12.53 4.97
C GLY A 134 3.03 13.29 5.09
N LEU A 135 3.05 14.62 5.07
CA LEU A 135 1.88 15.49 5.26
C LEU A 135 1.16 15.77 3.92
N ARG A 136 0.82 14.71 3.19
CA ARG A 136 0.21 14.78 1.85
C ARG A 136 -1.28 15.14 1.85
N PHE A 137 -1.90 15.16 3.02
CA PHE A 137 -3.28 15.59 3.21
C PHE A 137 -3.43 17.11 3.26
N ILE A 138 -2.34 17.85 3.44
CA ILE A 138 -2.34 19.30 3.33
C ILE A 138 -2.41 19.60 1.83
N ASP A 139 -3.49 20.22 1.37
CA ASP A 139 -3.78 20.44 -0.06
C ASP A 139 -3.73 19.12 -0.87
N ILE A 140 -4.75 18.28 -0.66
CA ILE A 140 -4.90 16.95 -1.28
C ILE A 140 -4.80 17.03 -2.81
N SER A 141 -5.37 18.08 -3.42
CA SER A 141 -5.30 18.29 -4.87
C SER A 141 -3.87 18.30 -5.39
N MET A 142 -2.94 18.90 -4.63
CA MET A 142 -1.57 19.15 -5.07
C MET A 142 -0.55 18.15 -4.53
N ASN A 143 -0.80 17.57 -3.36
CA ASN A 143 0.22 16.78 -2.63
C ASN A 143 -0.07 15.27 -2.58
N PHE A 144 -1.29 14.82 -2.91
CA PHE A 144 -1.67 13.43 -2.73
C PHE A 144 -0.79 12.47 -3.55
N MET A 145 -0.54 12.79 -4.82
CA MET A 145 0.27 11.97 -5.73
C MET A 145 1.68 12.52 -6.01
N TYR A 146 2.09 13.58 -5.29
CA TYR A 146 3.34 14.30 -5.54
C TYR A 146 4.56 13.37 -5.59
N LEU A 147 5.40 13.49 -6.63
CA LEU A 147 6.58 12.67 -6.96
C LEU A 147 6.31 11.20 -7.29
N ASN A 148 5.64 10.47 -6.39
CA ASN A 148 5.31 9.06 -6.57
C ASN A 148 3.93 8.78 -5.98
N ALA A 149 3.02 8.29 -6.81
CA ALA A 149 1.66 7.99 -6.41
C ALA A 149 1.60 7.01 -5.24
N ALA A 150 2.45 5.97 -5.18
CA ALA A 150 2.41 4.97 -4.10
C ALA A 150 2.68 5.55 -2.70
N TRP A 151 3.24 6.76 -2.60
CA TRP A 151 3.56 7.40 -1.32
C TRP A 151 2.34 7.97 -0.58
N TRP A 152 1.16 8.08 -1.22
CA TRP A 152 -0.09 8.49 -0.55
C TRP A 152 -0.40 7.62 0.67
N TYR A 153 -0.09 6.32 0.58
CA TYR A 153 -0.30 5.32 1.62
C TYR A 153 0.40 5.67 2.93
N PHE A 154 1.59 6.28 2.85
CA PHE A 154 2.38 6.67 4.01
C PHE A 154 1.69 7.75 4.84
N SER A 155 1.09 8.75 4.17
CA SER A 155 0.35 9.83 4.83
C SER A 155 -0.86 9.29 5.59
N MET A 156 -1.58 8.35 4.98
CA MET A 156 -2.71 7.69 5.62
C MET A 156 -2.28 6.85 6.83
N LEU A 157 -1.14 6.14 6.77
CA LEU A 157 -0.60 5.42 7.93
C LEU A 157 -0.30 6.32 9.12
N ILE A 158 0.27 7.51 8.87
CA ILE A 158 0.50 8.51 9.92
C ILE A 158 -0.83 8.91 10.56
N GLN A 159 -1.84 9.25 9.77
CA GLN A 159 -3.16 9.63 10.28
C GLN A 159 -3.78 8.51 11.11
N PHE A 160 -3.73 7.26 10.64
CA PHE A 160 -4.24 6.12 11.40
C PHE A 160 -3.50 5.93 12.72
N TYR A 161 -2.17 6.07 12.75
CA TYR A 161 -1.43 5.94 14.01
C TYR A 161 -1.74 7.06 14.99
N LEU A 162 -1.95 8.29 14.53
CA LEU A 162 -2.33 9.42 15.38
C LEU A 162 -3.74 9.27 15.96
N ILE A 163 -4.69 8.78 15.15
CA ILE A 163 -6.08 8.61 15.57
C ILE A 163 -6.26 7.32 16.38
N PHE A 164 -5.37 6.33 16.23
CA PHE A 164 -5.51 5.00 16.81
C PHE A 164 -5.90 4.96 18.30
N PRO A 165 -5.33 5.77 19.22
CA PRO A 165 -5.73 5.72 20.63
C PRO A 165 -7.14 6.25 20.92
N LEU A 166 -7.76 6.93 19.96
CA LEU A 166 -9.12 7.47 20.05
C LEU A 166 -10.18 6.49 19.50
N LEU A 167 -9.75 5.42 18.81
CA LEU A 167 -10.61 4.37 18.25
C LEU A 167 -10.78 3.23 19.24
#